data_AF-A0A644ZJD6-F1
#
_entry.id   AF-A0A644ZJD6-F1
#
_cell.length_a   1.000
_cell.length_b   1.000
_cell.length_c   1.000
_cell.angle_alpha   90.00
_cell.angle_beta   90.00
_cell.angle_gamma   90.00
#
_symmetry.space_group_name_H-M   'P 1'
#
loop_
_entity.id
_entity.type
_entity.pdbx_description
1 polymer ?
#
loop_
_entity_poly.entity_id
_entity_poly.type
_entity_poly.pdbx_seq_one_letter_code
_entity_poly.pdbx_strand_id
1 'polypeptide(L)'
;MKVSTNNHIYLGRDKHYYSVPYQWIGWKVKVAYTHTMVWIYADGQQPVSHLRSFGPGPYTTNKDHLCSTHLHYLDRSPEYYINLAKRKTPVLGELFESLFKDSSRPPEQLYKSCEGMLHLHRKTETGLFERACHLAIAEQQLSYVNRN
;
A
#
# COMPACT_ATOMS: atom_id res chain seq x y z
N MET A 1 17.07 8.09 4.62
CA MET A 1 15.88 7.24 4.90
C MET A 1 15.88 6.03 3.99
N LYS A 2 15.24 4.92 4.36
CA LYS A 2 15.16 3.71 3.53
C LYS A 2 13.83 3.68 2.77
N VAL A 3 13.86 3.34 1.48
CA VAL A 3 12.65 3.17 0.67
C VAL A 3 11.90 1.92 1.13
N SER A 4 10.59 2.05 1.34
CA SER A 4 9.72 0.97 1.80
C SER A 4 9.41 -0.03 0.69
N THR A 5 8.91 -1.22 1.05
CA THR A 5 8.56 -2.30 0.11
C THR A 5 7.39 -1.96 -0.81
N ASN A 6 6.62 -0.93 -0.48
CA ASN A 6 5.61 -0.35 -1.35
C ASN A 6 6.17 0.78 -2.22
N ASN A 7 7.48 0.85 -2.46
CA ASN A 7 8.17 1.87 -3.26
C ASN A 7 7.84 3.34 -2.92
N HIS A 8 7.53 3.63 -1.65
CA HIS A 8 7.36 4.99 -1.16
C HIS A 8 8.38 5.32 -0.06
N ILE A 9 8.65 6.61 0.09
CA ILE A 9 9.27 7.18 1.28
C ILE A 9 8.23 7.90 2.12
N TYR A 10 8.40 7.89 3.44
CA TYR A 10 7.54 8.61 4.36
C TYR A 10 8.24 9.88 4.85
N LEU A 11 7.66 11.04 4.54
CA LEU A 11 8.11 12.32 5.06
C LEU A 11 7.30 12.66 6.32
N GLY A 12 7.86 12.32 7.48
CA GLY A 12 7.16 12.45 8.77
C GLY A 12 6.70 13.87 9.12
N ARG A 13 7.40 14.91 8.63
CA ARG A 13 7.00 16.32 8.81
C ARG A 13 5.63 16.62 8.20
N ASP A 14 5.31 15.96 7.10
CA ASP A 14 4.06 16.15 6.37
C ASP A 14 3.05 15.05 6.68
N LYS A 15 3.50 14.01 7.39
CA LYS A 15 2.81 12.73 7.54
C LYS A 15 2.36 12.15 6.19
N HIS A 16 3.17 12.37 5.16
CA HIS A 16 2.84 12.07 3.76
C HIS A 16 3.86 11.15 3.11
N TYR A 17 3.41 10.36 2.14
CA TYR A 17 4.23 9.43 1.39
C TYR A 17 4.41 9.92 -0.05
N TYR A 18 5.61 9.73 -0.59
CA TYR A 18 5.94 10.07 -1.97
C TYR A 18 6.52 8.85 -2.68
N SER A 19 6.03 8.54 -3.89
CA SER A 19 6.51 7.38 -4.64
C SER A 19 7.92 7.60 -5.20
N VAL A 20 8.67 6.53 -5.32
CA VAL A 20 9.96 6.46 -6.05
C VAL A 20 9.94 5.23 -6.96
N PRO A 21 10.76 5.18 -8.02
CA PRO A 21 10.87 4.01 -8.89
C PRO A 21 11.01 2.72 -8.09
N TYR A 22 10.25 1.67 -8.45
CA TYR A 22 10.22 0.42 -7.70
C TYR A 22 11.60 -0.24 -7.57
N GLN A 23 12.51 0.02 -8.51
CA GLN A 23 13.89 -0.45 -8.47
C GLN A 23 14.67 0.08 -7.25
N TRP A 24 14.21 1.19 -6.65
CA TRP A 24 14.82 1.78 -5.46
C TRP A 24 14.30 1.17 -4.15
N ILE A 25 13.40 0.19 -4.19
CA ILE A 25 12.93 -0.51 -2.98
C ILE A 25 14.15 -0.98 -2.16
N GLY A 26 14.16 -0.65 -0.87
CA GLY A 26 15.24 -1.01 0.04
C GLY A 26 16.49 -0.13 -0.03
N TRP A 27 16.61 0.78 -1.00
CA TRP A 27 17.74 1.70 -1.12
C TRP A 27 17.68 2.79 -0.03
N LYS A 28 18.84 3.36 0.30
CA LYS A 28 18.95 4.55 1.14
C LYS A 28 18.89 5.80 0.26
N VAL A 29 17.98 6.72 0.59
CA VAL A 29 17.79 7.98 -0.12
C VAL A 29 17.88 9.18 0.81
N LYS A 30 18.22 10.34 0.23
CA LYS A 30 18.17 11.66 0.87
C LYS A 30 16.95 12.42 0.35
N VAL A 31 16.38 13.28 1.19
CA VAL A 31 15.22 14.10 0.82
C VAL A 31 15.51 15.56 1.13
N ALA A 32 15.24 16.43 0.16
CA ALA A 32 15.21 17.88 0.33
C ALA A 32 13.80 18.37 -0.04
N TYR A 33 13.32 19.42 0.62
CA TYR A 33 11.99 19.95 0.33
C TYR A 33 11.90 21.44 0.61
N THR A 34 11.06 22.13 -0.16
CA THR A 34 10.67 23.53 0.05
C THR A 34 9.21 23.59 0.50
N HIS A 35 8.60 24.77 0.49
CA HIS A 35 7.17 24.90 0.73
C HIS A 35 6.32 24.15 -0.30
N THR A 36 6.79 24.03 -1.55
CA THR A 36 5.97 23.54 -2.68
C THR A 36 6.48 22.25 -3.32
N MET A 37 7.73 21.86 -3.06
CA MET A 37 8.38 20.74 -3.75
C MET A 37 9.08 19.81 -2.78
N VAL A 38 9.15 18.54 -3.17
CA VAL A 38 9.96 17.49 -2.53
C VAL A 38 10.87 16.89 -3.60
N TRP A 39 12.16 16.77 -3.28
CA TRP A 39 13.16 16.07 -4.10
C TRP A 39 13.73 14.89 -3.32
N ILE A 40 13.86 13.76 -4.00
CA ILE A 40 14.34 12.50 -3.45
C ILE A 40 15.56 12.06 -4.28
N TYR A 41 16.68 11.84 -3.59
CA TYR A 41 17.97 11.56 -4.20
C TYR A 41 18.41 10.14 -3.82
N ALA A 42 18.63 9.31 -4.84
CA ALA A 42 19.34 8.04 -4.75
C ALA A 42 20.75 8.20 -5.36
N ASP A 43 21.71 7.45 -4.84
CA ASP A 43 23.10 7.56 -5.29
C ASP A 43 23.25 7.15 -6.76
N GLY A 44 23.97 7.97 -7.55
CA GLY A 44 24.15 7.76 -8.98
C GLY A 44 22.89 7.85 -9.85
N GLN A 45 21.76 8.33 -9.32
CA GLN A 45 20.49 8.45 -10.05
C GLN A 45 20.05 9.90 -10.22
N GLN A 46 19.22 10.15 -11.23
CA GLN A 46 18.54 11.44 -11.35
C GLN A 46 17.56 11.64 -10.18
N PRO A 47 17.46 12.86 -9.62
CA PRO A 47 16.52 13.13 -8.54
C PRO A 47 15.07 12.96 -9.00
N VAL A 48 14.27 12.31 -8.15
CA VAL A 48 12.80 12.26 -8.32
C VAL A 48 12.20 13.45 -7.62
N SER A 49 11.27 14.15 -8.26
CA SER A 49 10.60 15.32 -7.68
C SER A 49 9.08 15.15 -7.65
N HIS A 50 8.46 15.78 -6.66
CA HIS A 50 7.01 15.83 -6.47
C HIS A 50 6.58 17.21 -6.00
N LEU A 51 5.35 17.61 -6.34
CA LEU A 51 4.68 18.69 -5.61
C LEU A 51 4.45 18.23 -4.16
N ARG A 52 4.83 19.09 -3.22
CA ARG A 52 4.64 18.85 -1.78
C ARG A 52 3.17 18.97 -1.45
N SER A 53 2.63 17.98 -0.73
CA SER A 53 1.23 17.95 -0.29
C SER A 53 1.13 17.99 1.22
N PHE A 54 0.15 18.76 1.70
CA PHE A 54 -0.34 18.78 3.07
C PHE A 54 -1.82 18.37 3.14
N GLY A 55 -2.38 17.95 2.00
CA GLY A 55 -3.80 17.68 1.83
C GLY A 55 -4.25 16.35 2.47
N PRO A 56 -5.57 16.08 2.46
CA PRO A 56 -6.10 14.82 2.94
C PRO A 56 -5.64 13.65 2.06
N GLY A 57 -5.33 12.52 2.69
CA GLY A 57 -4.82 11.32 2.03
C GLY A 57 -3.29 11.24 2.13
N PRO A 58 -2.72 10.07 2.47
CA PRO A 58 -1.32 10.00 2.83
C PRO A 58 -0.36 9.86 1.64
N TYR A 59 -0.78 9.92 0.38
CA TYR A 59 0.07 9.56 -0.76
C TYR A 59 0.06 10.59 -1.90
N THR A 60 1.26 10.90 -2.41
CA THR A 60 1.50 11.48 -3.73
C THR A 60 2.26 10.44 -4.55
N THR A 61 1.64 9.95 -5.61
CA THR A 61 2.14 8.81 -6.38
C THR A 61 2.20 9.13 -7.87
N ASN A 62 3.40 9.08 -8.44
CA ASN A 62 3.57 8.87 -9.87
C ASN A 62 3.35 7.38 -10.18
N LYS A 63 2.46 7.07 -11.14
CA LYS A 63 2.13 5.69 -11.54
C LYS A 63 3.30 4.98 -12.21
N ASP A 64 4.17 5.69 -12.92
CA ASP A 64 5.33 5.10 -13.61
C ASP A 64 6.38 4.55 -12.62
N HIS A 65 6.33 5.01 -11.37
CA HIS A 65 7.16 4.50 -10.30
C HIS A 65 6.71 3.12 -9.80
N LEU A 66 5.43 2.78 -9.99
CA LEU A 66 4.83 1.58 -9.40
C LEU A 66 5.23 0.33 -10.18
N CYS A 67 5.33 -0.76 -9.44
CA CYS A 67 5.74 -2.06 -9.95
C CYS A 67 4.60 -2.70 -10.77
N SER A 68 3.38 -2.57 -10.26
CA SER A 68 2.15 -3.07 -10.88
C SER A 68 1.88 -2.45 -12.25
N THR A 69 2.28 -1.18 -12.47
CA THR A 69 2.11 -0.48 -13.75
C THR A 69 2.86 -1.20 -14.88
N HIS A 70 4.00 -1.82 -14.56
CA HIS A 70 4.82 -2.55 -15.54
C HIS A 70 4.60 -4.07 -15.49
N LEU A 71 3.59 -4.56 -14.74
CA LEU A 71 3.34 -5.99 -14.49
C LEU A 71 4.55 -6.76 -13.94
N HIS A 72 5.53 -6.06 -13.37
CA HIS A 72 6.78 -6.63 -12.88
C HIS A 72 6.76 -6.77 -11.37
N TYR A 73 5.81 -7.53 -10.82
CA TYR A 73 5.80 -7.78 -9.37
C TYR A 73 7.13 -8.39 -8.92
N LEU A 74 7.74 -7.80 -7.89
CA LEU A 74 8.89 -8.38 -7.18
C LEU A 74 8.40 -9.58 -6.33
N ASP A 75 8.72 -9.60 -5.04
CA ASP A 75 8.30 -10.69 -4.13
C ASP A 75 6.83 -10.61 -3.68
N ARG A 76 6.10 -9.56 -4.11
CA ARG A 76 4.79 -9.20 -3.55
C ARG A 76 3.83 -8.77 -4.66
N SER A 77 2.79 -9.57 -4.87
CA SER A 77 1.66 -9.29 -5.77
C SER A 77 0.31 -9.41 -5.03
N PRO A 78 -0.80 -8.92 -5.60
CA PRO A 78 -2.15 -9.19 -5.08
C PRO A 78 -2.38 -10.69 -4.84
N GLU A 79 -2.05 -11.54 -5.80
CA GLU A 79 -2.23 -12.99 -5.76
C GLU A 79 -1.41 -13.63 -4.64
N TYR A 80 -0.18 -13.15 -4.42
CA TYR A 80 0.65 -13.58 -3.29
C TYR A 80 -0.08 -13.36 -1.96
N TYR A 81 -0.62 -12.16 -1.74
CA TYR A 81 -1.33 -11.85 -0.50
C TYR A 81 -2.64 -12.62 -0.36
N ILE A 82 -3.44 -12.73 -1.43
CA ILE A 82 -4.69 -13.49 -1.45
C ILE A 82 -4.42 -14.96 -1.08
N ASN A 83 -3.45 -15.59 -1.72
CA ASN A 83 -3.09 -16.98 -1.43
C ASN A 83 -2.54 -17.15 -0.01
N LEU A 84 -1.76 -16.19 0.48
CA LEU A 84 -1.27 -16.20 1.86
C LEU A 84 -2.42 -16.09 2.87
N ALA A 85 -3.41 -15.24 2.61
CA ALA A 85 -4.60 -15.09 3.43
C ALA A 85 -5.48 -16.35 3.43
N LYS A 86 -5.75 -16.95 2.27
CA LYS A 86 -6.52 -18.20 2.15
C LYS A 86 -5.92 -19.35 2.97
N ARG A 87 -4.59 -19.43 3.07
CA ARG A 87 -3.90 -20.42 3.93
C ARG A 87 -4.08 -20.15 5.42
N LYS A 88 -4.50 -18.95 5.82
CA LYS A 88 -4.83 -18.62 7.22
C LYS A 88 -6.29 -18.92 7.49
N THR A 89 -7.19 -18.29 6.75
CA THR A 89 -8.62 -18.58 6.77
C THR A 89 -9.24 -18.29 5.40
N PRO A 90 -10.29 -19.04 4.97
CA PRO A 90 -10.99 -18.75 3.73
C PRO A 90 -11.55 -17.31 3.68
N VAL A 91 -12.19 -16.84 4.75
CA VAL A 91 -12.82 -15.51 4.81
C VAL A 91 -11.81 -14.36 4.73
N LEU A 92 -10.59 -14.52 5.26
CA LEU A 92 -9.54 -13.51 5.08
C LEU A 92 -9.08 -13.44 3.62
N GLY A 93 -9.07 -14.58 2.93
CA GLY A 93 -8.83 -14.66 1.49
C GLY A 93 -9.86 -13.87 0.69
N GLU A 94 -11.15 -14.08 0.96
CA GLU A 94 -12.26 -13.33 0.34
C GLU A 94 -12.16 -11.83 0.61
N LEU A 95 -11.83 -11.45 1.85
CA LEU A 95 -11.63 -10.05 2.20
C LEU A 95 -10.49 -9.41 1.40
N PHE A 96 -9.38 -10.14 1.18
CA PHE A 96 -8.27 -9.64 0.37
C PHE A 96 -8.63 -9.57 -1.12
N GLU A 97 -9.38 -10.54 -1.64
CA GLU A 97 -9.91 -10.46 -3.02
C GLU A 97 -10.79 -9.22 -3.22
N SER A 98 -11.71 -8.96 -2.29
CA SER A 98 -12.53 -7.74 -2.29
C SER A 98 -11.65 -6.49 -2.25
N LEU A 99 -10.65 -6.47 -1.36
CA LEU A 99 -9.74 -5.34 -1.19
C LEU A 99 -8.95 -4.99 -2.46
N PHE A 100 -8.46 -5.99 -3.21
CA PHE A 100 -7.71 -5.76 -4.45
C PHE A 100 -8.61 -5.56 -5.67
N LYS A 101 -9.88 -5.97 -5.61
CA LYS A 101 -10.87 -5.67 -6.67
C LYS A 101 -11.26 -4.20 -6.69
N ASP A 102 -11.21 -3.51 -5.55
CA ASP A 102 -11.33 -2.07 -5.47
C ASP A 102 -10.11 -1.39 -6.13
N SER A 103 -10.29 -0.90 -7.35
CA SER A 103 -9.25 -0.28 -8.18
C SER A 103 -8.92 1.17 -7.81
N SER A 104 -9.53 1.71 -6.76
CA SER A 104 -9.30 3.10 -6.34
C SER A 104 -7.86 3.38 -5.89
N ARG A 105 -7.13 2.35 -5.46
CA ARG A 105 -5.74 2.45 -4.99
C ARG A 105 -4.85 1.42 -5.67
N PRO A 106 -3.59 1.78 -5.95
CA PRO A 106 -2.64 0.80 -6.47
C PRO A 106 -2.32 -0.28 -5.42
N PRO A 107 -2.06 -1.53 -5.84
CA PRO A 107 -1.78 -2.65 -4.95
C PRO A 107 -0.71 -2.37 -3.90
N GLU A 108 0.36 -1.67 -4.26
CA GLU A 108 1.49 -1.38 -3.38
C GLU A 108 1.06 -0.60 -2.13
N GLN A 109 0.06 0.28 -2.25
CA GLN A 109 -0.48 1.01 -1.11
C GLN A 109 -1.33 0.13 -0.17
N LEU A 110 -1.82 -1.02 -0.64
CA LEU A 110 -2.65 -1.95 0.12
C LEU A 110 -1.82 -2.97 0.91
N TYR A 111 -0.59 -3.24 0.47
CA TYR A 111 0.27 -4.28 1.06
C TYR A 111 0.49 -4.12 2.58
N LYS A 112 0.64 -2.88 3.06
CA LYS A 112 0.80 -2.61 4.50
C LYS A 112 -0.45 -2.97 5.29
N SER A 113 -1.64 -2.74 4.73
CA SER A 113 -2.90 -3.15 5.34
C SER A 113 -3.01 -4.67 5.41
N CYS A 114 -2.60 -5.38 4.34
CA CYS A 114 -2.55 -6.83 4.33
C CYS A 114 -1.61 -7.39 5.41
N GLU A 115 -0.41 -6.84 5.54
CA GLU A 115 0.55 -7.22 6.60
C GLU A 115 -0.03 -6.95 8.00
N GLY A 116 -0.73 -5.83 8.18
CA GLY A 116 -1.42 -5.49 9.42
C GLY A 116 -2.50 -6.51 9.79
N MET A 117 -3.35 -6.90 8.85
CA MET A 117 -4.40 -7.91 9.07
C MET A 117 -3.82 -9.29 9.36
N LEU A 118 -2.78 -9.71 8.63
CA LEU A 118 -2.06 -10.96 8.91
C LEU A 118 -1.38 -10.95 10.29
N HIS A 119 -0.86 -9.80 10.72
CA HIS A 119 -0.31 -9.65 12.05
C HIS A 119 -1.40 -9.72 13.13
N LEU A 120 -2.54 -9.07 12.92
CA LEU A 120 -3.67 -9.08 13.83
C LEU A 120 -4.24 -10.50 13.99
N HIS A 121 -4.44 -11.23 12.89
CA HIS A 121 -4.88 -12.63 12.93
C HIS A 121 -4.01 -13.49 13.85
N ARG A 122 -2.68 -13.30 13.85
CA ARG A 122 -1.77 -14.08 14.72
C ARG A 122 -1.96 -13.81 16.21
N LYS A 123 -2.58 -12.69 16.58
CA LYS A 123 -2.74 -12.22 17.96
C LYS A 123 -4.18 -12.34 18.47
N THR A 124 -5.11 -12.72 17.61
CA THR A 124 -6.54 -12.77 17.91
C THR A 124 -7.02 -14.20 17.78
N GLU A 125 -7.98 -14.59 18.61
CA GLU A 125 -8.68 -15.87 18.46
C GLU A 125 -9.32 -15.96 17.07
N THR A 126 -9.12 -17.10 16.38
CA THR A 126 -9.55 -17.28 14.99
C THR A 126 -11.04 -17.00 14.79
N GLY A 127 -11.91 -17.53 15.64
CA GLY A 127 -13.36 -17.37 15.49
C GLY A 127 -13.84 -15.92 15.72
N LEU A 128 -13.14 -15.13 16.53
CA LEU A 128 -13.40 -13.70 16.69
C LEU A 128 -12.91 -12.92 15.47
N PHE A 129 -11.72 -13.25 14.96
CA PHE A 129 -11.15 -12.62 13.78
C PHE A 129 -12.00 -12.87 12.52
N GLU A 130 -12.44 -14.09 12.29
CA GLU A 130 -13.29 -14.45 11.15
C GLU A 130 -14.63 -13.71 11.18
N ARG A 131 -15.25 -13.57 12.37
CA ARG A 131 -16.46 -12.75 12.55
C ARG A 131 -16.23 -11.29 12.16
N ALA A 132 -15.10 -10.71 12.56
CA ALA A 132 -14.73 -9.34 12.17
C ALA A 132 -14.52 -9.22 10.65
N CYS A 133 -13.90 -10.22 10.00
CA CYS A 133 -13.75 -10.25 8.55
C CYS A 133 -15.10 -10.30 7.82
N HIS A 134 -16.05 -11.13 8.27
CA HIS A 134 -17.40 -11.19 7.71
C HIS A 134 -18.11 -9.84 7.80
N LEU A 135 -18.03 -9.17 8.96
CA LEU A 135 -18.60 -7.82 9.14
C LEU A 135 -17.97 -6.81 8.16
N ALA A 136 -16.64 -6.84 8.00
CA ALA A 136 -15.94 -5.94 7.08
C ALA A 136 -16.36 -6.13 5.61
N ILE A 137 -16.57 -7.38 5.18
CA ILE A 137 -17.07 -7.69 3.82
C ILE A 137 -18.49 -7.15 3.63
N ALA A 138 -19.38 -7.38 4.61
CA ALA A 138 -20.76 -6.92 4.54
C ALA A 138 -20.87 -5.39 4.43
N GLU A 139 -20.07 -4.66 5.21
CA GLU A 139 -19.99 -3.19 5.16
C GLU A 139 -19.47 -2.69 3.79
N GLN A 140 -18.47 -3.34 3.22
CA GLN A 140 -17.99 -2.99 1.87
C GLN A 140 -19.08 -3.17 0.82
N GLN A 141 -19.84 -4.26 0.88
CA GLN A 141 -20.94 -4.52 -0.05
C GLN A 141 -22.06 -3.46 0.06
N LEU A 142 -22.45 -3.10 1.29
CA LEU A 142 -23.44 -2.04 1.53
C LEU A 142 -22.96 -0.67 1.01
N SER A 143 -21.67 -0.36 1.17
CA SER A 143 -21.09 0.88 0.65
C SER A 143 -21.06 0.94 -0.89
N TYR A 144 -20.95 -0.21 -1.56
CA TYR A 144 -20.98 -0.30 -3.03
C TYR A 144 -22.38 -0.13 -3.59
N VAL A 145 -23.39 -0.72 -2.93
CA VAL A 145 -24.81 -0.56 -3.31
C VAL A 145 -25.26 0.90 -3.19
N ASN A 146 -24.77 1.64 -2.20
CA ASN A 146 -25.12 3.04 -1.97
C ASN A 146 -24.35 4.06 -2.84
N ARG A 147 -23.48 3.61 -3.75
CA ARG A 147 -22.69 4.47 -4.66
C ARG A 147 -23.11 4.39 -6.14
N ASN A 148 -24.17 3.64 -6.45
CA ASN A 148 -24.85 3.65 -7.75
C ASN A 148 -26.10 4.54 -7.71
#